data_AF-A0A1E2UQG7-F1
#
_entry.id   AF-A0A1E2UQG7-F1
#
_cell.length_a   1.000
_cell.length_b   1.000
_cell.length_c   1.000
_cell.angle_alpha   90.00
_cell.angle_beta   90.00
_cell.angle_gamma   90.00
#
_symmetry.space_group_name_H-M   'P 1'
#
loop_
_entity.id
_entity.type
_entity.pdbx_description
1 polymer ?
#
loop_
_entity_poly.entity_id
_entity_poly.type
_entity_poly.pdbx_seq_one_letter_code
_entity_poly.pdbx_strand_id
1 'polypeptide(L)'
;MRDAEYRELDSIANVAYEGINFSLLSKKTIYYIDEWRSGSIYKFVMHKKGDYTKGQTFVLSVDNFIPSGGVAADLYNEQAPGVVRTGAATWIPLTDKHGNPLDGITDPFRNGPTNDPRTNVDTRGGRVAADDANGTPYGRPEDMEVGKLRNGNEVIYFTATSENII
;
A
#
# COMPACT_ATOMS: atom_id res chain seq x y z
N MET A 1 1.06 21.68 30.46
CA MET A 1 1.12 20.71 29.35
C MET A 1 0.29 21.29 28.22
N ARG A 2 0.76 21.24 26.97
CA ARG A 2 -0.15 21.46 25.83
C ARG A 2 -0.85 20.15 25.55
N ASP A 3 -2.13 20.21 25.26
CA ASP A 3 -2.91 19.05 24.85
C ASP A 3 -2.37 18.51 23.52
N ALA A 4 -2.57 17.20 23.28
CA ALA A 4 -2.21 16.60 22.01
C ALA A 4 -3.14 17.15 20.90
N GLU A 5 -2.55 17.71 19.85
CA GLU A 5 -3.26 18.10 18.64
C GLU A 5 -3.25 16.92 17.66
N TYR A 6 -4.43 16.53 17.18
CA TYR A 6 -4.60 15.48 16.19
C TYR A 6 -4.91 16.08 14.83
N ARG A 7 -4.34 15.49 13.78
CA ARG A 7 -4.56 15.92 12.39
C ARG A 7 -4.63 14.70 11.48
N GLU A 8 -5.67 14.63 10.66
CA GLU A 8 -5.77 13.72 9.53
C GLU A 8 -4.88 14.19 8.38
N LEU A 9 -4.20 13.25 7.70
CA LEU A 9 -3.26 13.57 6.64
C LEU A 9 -3.83 13.20 5.27
N ASP A 10 -4.18 14.22 4.47
CA ASP A 10 -4.63 14.06 3.09
C ASP A 10 -3.47 13.89 2.09
N SER A 11 -2.43 13.17 2.50
CA SER A 11 -1.27 12.88 1.65
C SER A 11 -0.76 11.45 1.79
N ILE A 12 -1.35 10.65 2.69
CA ILE A 12 -1.05 9.24 2.87
C ILE A 12 -2.33 8.48 2.56
N ALA A 13 -2.27 7.48 1.67
CA ALA A 13 -3.45 6.81 1.15
C ALA A 13 -4.37 6.32 2.28
N ASN A 14 -5.66 6.61 2.18
CA ASN A 14 -6.63 6.24 3.19
C ASN A 14 -6.94 4.74 3.07
N VAL A 15 -6.45 3.95 4.03
CA VAL A 15 -6.50 2.48 4.03
C VAL A 15 -6.73 1.95 5.44
N ALA A 16 -6.90 0.63 5.61
CA ALA A 16 -6.89 0.00 6.93
C ALA A 16 -5.44 -0.10 7.44
N TYR A 17 -4.94 0.91 8.15
CA TYR A 17 -3.54 0.90 8.61
C TYR A 17 -3.28 -0.15 9.71
N GLU A 18 -2.19 -0.90 9.55
CA GLU A 18 -1.63 -1.77 10.59
C GLU A 18 -0.10 -1.54 10.67
N GLY A 19 0.68 -2.16 9.78
CA GLY A 19 2.12 -1.93 9.67
C GLY A 19 2.47 -0.55 9.11
N ILE A 20 3.39 0.16 9.80
CA ILE A 20 4.00 1.41 9.33
C ILE A 20 5.48 1.47 9.75
N ASN A 21 6.35 1.87 8.83
CA ASN A 21 7.78 2.00 9.12
C ASN A 21 8.46 3.10 8.28
N PHE A 22 9.54 3.67 8.82
CA PHE A 22 10.37 4.61 8.09
C PHE A 22 11.46 3.88 7.31
N SER A 23 11.81 4.42 6.14
CA SER A 23 12.99 3.94 5.41
C SER A 23 14.27 4.20 6.20
N LEU A 24 15.16 3.21 6.20
CA LEU A 24 16.54 3.29 6.67
C LEU A 24 17.45 4.04 5.68
N LEU A 25 17.08 4.10 4.39
CA LEU A 25 17.83 4.80 3.34
C LEU A 25 17.37 6.24 3.10
N SER A 26 16.11 6.56 3.37
CA SER A 26 15.52 7.87 3.09
C SER A 26 14.73 8.43 4.27
N LYS A 27 15.16 9.59 4.77
CA LYS A 27 14.45 10.33 5.83
C LYS A 27 13.13 10.96 5.36
N LYS A 28 12.75 10.77 4.10
CA LYS A 28 11.50 11.28 3.51
C LYS A 28 10.49 10.17 3.25
N THR A 29 10.85 8.90 3.46
CA THR A 29 10.06 7.77 3.01
C THR A 29 9.44 7.03 4.18
N ILE A 30 8.13 6.78 4.06
CA ILE A 30 7.35 5.91 4.94
C ILE A 30 6.81 4.78 4.09
N TYR A 31 6.85 3.57 4.64
CA TYR A 31 6.12 2.42 4.12
C TYR A 31 4.97 2.11 5.05
N TYR A 32 3.85 1.68 4.49
CA TYR A 32 2.66 1.33 5.25
C TYR A 32 1.82 0.33 4.47
N ILE A 33 0.88 -0.30 5.16
CA ILE A 33 0.13 -1.44 4.66
C ILE A 33 -1.37 -1.22 4.83
N ASP A 34 -2.16 -1.80 3.93
CA ASP A 34 -3.61 -1.95 4.06
C ASP A 34 -3.96 -3.35 4.60
N GLU A 35 -4.34 -3.44 5.86
CA GLU A 35 -4.75 -4.67 6.54
C GLU A 35 -6.15 -5.12 6.11
N TRP A 36 -6.21 -5.58 4.86
CA TRP A 36 -7.43 -6.10 4.30
C TRP A 36 -7.19 -7.36 3.49
N ARG A 37 -8.29 -8.08 3.29
CA ARG A 37 -8.49 -9.25 2.45
C ARG A 37 -8.22 -9.01 0.94
N SER A 38 -7.33 -8.10 0.59
CA SER A 38 -6.76 -7.86 -0.74
C SER A 38 -5.82 -6.66 -0.68
N GLY A 39 -5.34 -6.29 0.52
CA GLY A 39 -4.67 -5.03 0.73
C GLY A 39 -3.27 -5.02 0.14
N SER A 40 -2.79 -3.83 -0.16
CA SER A 40 -1.49 -3.62 -0.78
C SER A 40 -0.48 -3.02 0.18
N ILE A 41 0.78 -2.99 -0.27
CA ILE A 41 1.88 -2.28 0.40
C ILE A 41 2.06 -0.93 -0.30
N TYR A 42 2.19 0.12 0.49
CA TYR A 42 2.27 1.49 0.01
C TYR A 42 3.57 2.15 0.46
N LYS A 43 3.90 3.22 -0.24
CA LYS A 43 5.03 4.09 0.08
C LYS A 43 4.58 5.54 -0.06
N PHE A 44 4.90 6.35 0.94
CA PHE A 44 4.77 7.80 0.87
C PHE A 44 6.16 8.44 0.90
N VAL A 45 6.44 9.32 -0.06
CA VAL A 45 7.68 10.09 -0.15
C VAL A 45 7.36 11.57 0.07
N MET A 46 7.72 12.09 1.23
CA MET A 46 7.50 13.48 1.60
C MET A 46 8.15 14.44 0.60
N HIS A 47 7.45 15.50 0.24
CA HIS A 47 8.02 16.60 -0.51
C HIS A 47 9.17 17.26 0.28
N LYS A 48 8.93 17.52 1.58
CA LYS A 48 9.89 18.06 2.54
C LYS A 48 10.06 17.12 3.73
N LYS A 49 11.31 16.81 4.11
CA LYS A 49 11.61 15.93 5.23
C LYS A 49 10.91 16.41 6.51
N GLY A 50 10.19 15.51 7.18
CA GLY A 50 9.47 15.77 8.43
C GLY A 50 8.15 16.54 8.25
N ASP A 51 7.78 16.85 7.00
CA ASP A 51 6.49 17.44 6.67
C ASP A 51 5.63 16.39 5.99
N TYR A 52 4.69 15.84 6.77
CA TYR A 52 3.78 14.80 6.34
C TYR A 52 2.55 15.32 5.60
N THR A 53 2.49 16.61 5.25
CA THR A 53 1.28 17.18 4.62
C THR A 53 1.28 17.11 3.10
N LYS A 54 2.44 16.88 2.49
CA LYS A 54 2.61 16.85 1.03
C LYS A 54 3.70 15.87 0.63
N GLY A 55 3.45 15.15 -0.45
CA GLY A 55 4.41 14.22 -1.02
C GLY A 55 3.76 13.33 -2.07
N GLN A 56 4.51 12.33 -2.49
CA GLN A 56 4.07 11.39 -3.50
C GLN A 56 3.72 10.05 -2.88
N THR A 57 2.58 9.51 -3.25
CA THR A 57 2.08 8.22 -2.78
C THR A 57 2.22 7.19 -3.88
N PHE A 58 2.63 5.98 -3.49
CA PHE A 58 2.87 4.86 -4.39
C PHE A 58 2.26 3.59 -3.82
N VAL A 59 1.94 2.65 -4.70
CA VAL A 59 1.62 1.25 -4.37
C VAL A 59 2.72 0.33 -4.90
N LEU A 60 2.98 -0.79 -4.22
CA LEU A 60 3.89 -1.82 -4.68
C LEU A 60 3.20 -2.70 -5.75
N SER A 61 3.89 -2.90 -6.87
CA SER A 61 3.57 -3.92 -7.86
C SER A 61 4.72 -4.92 -7.96
N VAL A 62 4.43 -6.22 -7.96
CA VAL A 62 5.40 -7.30 -8.16
C VAL A 62 5.09 -7.97 -9.49
N ASP A 63 6.08 -8.00 -10.38
CA ASP A 63 5.99 -8.63 -11.69
C ASP A 63 5.79 -10.15 -11.58
N ASN A 64 5.50 -10.80 -12.72
CA ASN A 64 5.29 -12.26 -12.84
C ASN A 64 4.01 -12.81 -12.18
N PHE A 65 3.31 -12.01 -11.37
CA PHE A 65 1.96 -12.33 -10.86
C PHE A 65 0.89 -12.40 -11.98
N ILE A 66 0.88 -11.41 -12.89
CA ILE A 66 -0.12 -11.37 -13.99
C ILE A 66 0.16 -12.44 -15.07
N PRO A 67 1.42 -12.61 -15.56
CA PRO A 67 1.73 -13.62 -16.58
C PRO A 67 1.53 -15.08 -16.12
N SER A 68 1.51 -15.33 -14.81
CA SER A 68 1.20 -16.66 -14.26
C SER A 68 -0.30 -16.95 -14.07
N GLY A 69 -1.16 -16.04 -14.53
CA GLY A 69 -2.62 -16.16 -14.40
C GLY A 69 -3.19 -15.54 -13.13
N GLY A 70 -2.44 -14.71 -12.41
CA GLY A 70 -2.94 -13.96 -11.27
C GLY A 70 -3.75 -12.74 -11.70
N VAL A 71 -4.91 -12.54 -11.07
CA VAL A 71 -5.78 -11.37 -11.28
C VAL A 71 -5.70 -10.47 -10.06
N ALA A 72 -5.28 -9.21 -10.22
CA ALA A 72 -5.10 -8.28 -9.09
C ALA A 72 -6.42 -7.96 -8.35
N ALA A 73 -7.55 -8.13 -9.02
CA ALA A 73 -8.88 -8.01 -8.43
C ALA A 73 -9.36 -9.28 -7.70
N ASP A 74 -8.71 -10.43 -7.91
CA ASP A 74 -9.12 -11.66 -7.24
C ASP A 74 -8.74 -11.59 -5.77
N LEU A 75 -9.73 -11.84 -4.92
CA LEU A 75 -9.55 -11.97 -3.48
C LEU A 75 -8.59 -13.14 -3.26
N TYR A 76 -7.40 -12.86 -2.76
CA TYR A 76 -6.37 -13.82 -2.30
C TYR A 76 -6.90 -15.01 -1.45
N ASN A 77 -8.14 -14.98 -0.95
CA ASN A 77 -8.79 -16.03 -0.16
C ASN A 77 -9.87 -16.82 -0.92
N GLU A 78 -10.18 -16.48 -2.16
CA GLU A 78 -10.79 -17.42 -3.11
C GLU A 78 -9.64 -18.19 -3.78
N GLN A 79 -9.82 -19.50 -4.05
CA GLN A 79 -8.81 -20.44 -4.55
C GLN A 79 -7.73 -19.75 -5.40
N ALA A 80 -6.67 -19.27 -4.74
CA ALA A 80 -5.57 -18.66 -5.46
C ALA A 80 -4.98 -19.79 -6.29
N PRO A 81 -4.84 -19.64 -7.63
CA PRO A 81 -4.04 -20.59 -8.38
C PRO A 81 -2.66 -20.52 -7.75
N GLY A 82 -2.22 -21.59 -7.07
CA GLY A 82 -1.11 -21.63 -6.13
C GLY A 82 0.24 -21.17 -6.69
N VAL A 83 0.33 -19.89 -7.02
CA VAL A 83 1.47 -19.26 -7.65
C VAL A 83 2.04 -18.25 -6.67
N VAL A 84 3.31 -18.47 -6.34
CA VAL A 84 4.06 -17.58 -5.47
C VAL A 84 4.23 -16.23 -6.16
N ARG A 85 3.73 -15.16 -5.52
CA ARG A 85 3.87 -13.76 -5.95
C ARG A 85 5.33 -13.30 -5.79
N THR A 86 6.18 -13.70 -6.72
CA THR A 86 7.61 -13.36 -6.74
C THR A 86 7.99 -12.78 -8.09
N GLY A 87 8.78 -11.72 -8.06
CA GLY A 87 9.22 -11.02 -9.25
C GLY A 87 9.97 -9.75 -8.88
N ALA A 88 10.30 -8.95 -9.90
CA ALA A 88 10.81 -7.61 -9.66
C ALA A 88 9.70 -6.76 -9.03
N ALA A 89 10.06 -5.97 -8.01
CA ALA A 89 9.13 -5.08 -7.33
C ALA A 89 9.31 -3.65 -7.85
N THR A 90 8.21 -3.01 -8.24
CA THR A 90 8.17 -1.63 -8.73
C THR A 90 7.18 -0.82 -7.91
N TRP A 91 7.57 0.40 -7.55
CA TRP A 91 6.66 1.36 -6.91
C TRP A 91 5.91 2.16 -7.97
N ILE A 92 4.62 1.93 -8.10
CA ILE A 92 3.76 2.63 -9.05
C ILE A 92 3.18 3.88 -8.39
N PRO A 93 3.34 5.08 -8.97
CA PRO A 93 2.80 6.30 -8.39
C PRO A 93 1.28 6.32 -8.48
N LEU A 94 0.62 6.68 -7.38
CA LEU A 94 -0.82 7.00 -7.32
C LEU A 94 -1.05 8.51 -7.48
N THR A 95 -0.08 9.31 -7.03
CA THR A 95 -0.13 10.76 -7.10
C THR A 95 1.12 11.33 -7.77
N ASP A 96 1.07 12.61 -8.13
CA ASP A 96 2.24 13.40 -8.47
C ASP A 96 3.08 13.77 -7.22
N LYS A 97 4.20 14.46 -7.42
CA LYS A 97 5.11 14.88 -6.34
C LYS A 97 4.50 15.86 -5.31
N HIS A 98 3.34 16.43 -5.63
CA HIS A 98 2.62 17.40 -4.81
C HIS A 98 1.43 16.77 -4.08
N GLY A 99 1.11 15.51 -4.36
CA GLY A 99 -0.01 14.79 -3.78
C GLY A 99 -1.30 14.91 -4.59
N ASN A 100 -1.25 15.31 -5.87
CA ASN A 100 -2.45 15.27 -6.70
C ASN A 100 -2.61 13.87 -7.32
N PRO A 101 -3.79 13.23 -7.28
CA PRO A 101 -4.03 11.96 -7.97
C PRO A 101 -3.65 12.05 -9.45
N LEU A 102 -3.04 10.98 -9.98
CA LEU A 102 -2.73 10.89 -11.41
C LEU A 102 -3.98 10.60 -12.24
N ASP A 103 -3.92 10.92 -13.53
CA ASP A 103 -5.02 10.62 -14.47
C ASP A 103 -5.34 9.11 -14.45
N GLY A 104 -6.62 8.79 -14.29
CA GLY A 104 -7.10 7.41 -14.19
C GLY A 104 -6.94 6.77 -12.81
N ILE A 105 -6.37 7.48 -11.84
CA ILE A 105 -6.26 7.02 -10.45
C ILE A 105 -7.34 7.71 -9.60
N THR A 106 -8.17 6.91 -8.94
CA THR A 106 -9.12 7.39 -7.91
C THR A 106 -8.37 8.16 -6.82
N ASP A 107 -8.98 9.21 -6.27
CA ASP A 107 -8.39 9.95 -5.15
C ASP A 107 -8.04 9.00 -3.99
N PRO A 108 -6.75 8.78 -3.68
CA PRO A 108 -6.34 7.81 -2.68
C PRO A 108 -6.61 8.31 -1.26
N PHE A 109 -6.93 9.58 -1.05
CA PHE A 109 -7.13 10.18 0.27
C PHE A 109 -8.60 10.23 0.69
N ARG A 110 -9.53 10.07 -0.27
CA ARG A 110 -10.97 10.17 0.02
C ARG A 110 -11.40 9.19 1.10
N ASN A 111 -12.23 9.69 2.00
CA ASN A 111 -12.90 8.89 3.02
C ASN A 111 -13.96 7.98 2.39
N GLY A 112 -14.26 6.87 3.07
CA GLY A 112 -15.34 5.96 2.70
C GLY A 112 -15.88 5.25 3.95
N PRO A 113 -17.18 4.89 3.99
CA PRO A 113 -17.82 4.29 5.17
C PRO A 113 -17.29 2.90 5.54
N THR A 114 -16.54 2.23 4.65
CA THR A 114 -16.07 0.85 4.87
C THR A 114 -14.73 0.59 4.19
N ASN A 115 -14.03 -0.44 4.69
CA ASN A 115 -12.90 -1.07 4.03
C ASN A 115 -13.33 -2.28 3.19
N ASP A 116 -14.60 -2.65 3.17
CA ASP A 116 -15.02 -3.87 2.49
C ASP A 116 -15.80 -3.53 1.22
N PRO A 117 -15.20 -3.68 0.01
CA PRO A 117 -15.88 -3.41 -1.26
C PRO A 117 -17.10 -4.32 -1.50
N ARG A 118 -17.24 -5.42 -0.74
CA ARG A 118 -18.42 -6.30 -0.79
C ARG A 118 -19.61 -5.73 -0.03
N THR A 119 -19.36 -4.81 0.91
CA THR A 119 -20.39 -4.18 1.74
C THR A 119 -20.83 -2.82 1.23
N ASN A 120 -19.94 -2.09 0.54
CA ASN A 120 -20.25 -0.83 -0.12
C ASN A 120 -19.22 -0.57 -1.22
N VAL A 121 -19.69 -0.09 -2.37
CA VAL A 121 -18.82 0.39 -3.46
C VAL A 121 -18.02 1.64 -3.07
N ASP A 122 -18.55 2.42 -2.12
CA ASP A 122 -17.86 3.55 -1.51
C ASP A 122 -16.93 3.07 -0.40
N THR A 123 -15.76 2.55 -0.79
CA THR A 123 -14.67 2.19 0.12
C THR A 123 -13.68 3.34 0.32
N ARG A 124 -12.75 3.21 1.28
CA ARG A 124 -11.62 4.15 1.42
C ARG A 124 -10.80 4.23 0.12
N GLY A 125 -10.38 5.44 -0.24
CA GLY A 125 -9.78 5.75 -1.54
C GLY A 125 -8.51 4.97 -1.88
N GLY A 126 -7.68 4.69 -0.88
CA GLY A 126 -6.35 4.11 -1.10
C GLY A 126 -6.38 2.77 -1.83
N ARG A 127 -7.39 1.93 -1.55
CA ARG A 127 -7.51 0.62 -2.19
C ARG A 127 -7.96 0.72 -3.63
N VAL A 128 -8.98 1.53 -3.91
CA VAL A 128 -9.45 1.73 -5.29
C VAL A 128 -8.33 2.32 -6.15
N ALA A 129 -7.57 3.27 -5.60
CA ALA A 129 -6.40 3.83 -6.26
C ALA A 129 -5.30 2.78 -6.53
N ALA A 130 -5.08 1.84 -5.60
CA ALA A 130 -4.17 0.72 -5.82
C ALA A 130 -4.66 -0.20 -6.95
N ASP A 131 -5.95 -0.50 -7.01
CA ASP A 131 -6.55 -1.31 -8.08
C ASP A 131 -6.40 -0.62 -9.44
N ASP A 132 -6.69 0.69 -9.53
CA ASP A 132 -6.51 1.51 -10.73
C ASP A 132 -5.06 1.47 -11.24
N ALA A 133 -4.10 1.37 -10.32
CA ALA A 133 -2.67 1.31 -10.59
C ALA A 133 -2.11 -0.12 -10.79
N ASN A 134 -2.96 -1.16 -10.74
CA ASN A 134 -2.56 -2.58 -10.75
C ASN A 134 -1.56 -2.93 -9.62
N GLY A 135 -1.77 -2.39 -8.43
CA GLY A 135 -1.04 -2.78 -7.22
C GLY A 135 -1.17 -4.26 -6.94
N THR A 136 -0.15 -4.86 -6.31
CA THR A 136 -0.22 -6.27 -5.92
C THR A 136 -1.08 -6.41 -4.65
N PRO A 137 -2.18 -7.18 -4.70
CA PRO A 137 -2.94 -7.50 -3.49
C PRO A 137 -2.20 -8.59 -2.71
N TYR A 138 -2.29 -8.50 -1.38
CA TYR A 138 -1.80 -9.50 -0.45
C TYR A 138 -2.90 -9.94 0.50
N GLY A 139 -2.68 -11.10 1.09
CA GLY A 139 -3.63 -11.75 1.96
C GLY A 139 -3.64 -11.27 3.38
N ARG A 140 -4.36 -10.17 3.63
CA ARG A 140 -4.38 -9.46 4.90
C ARG A 140 -2.96 -9.20 5.39
N PRO A 141 -2.23 -8.32 4.69
CA PRO A 141 -0.91 -7.92 5.14
C PRO A 141 -1.04 -7.13 6.45
N GLU A 142 -0.20 -7.40 7.44
CA GLU A 142 -0.33 -6.84 8.80
C GLU A 142 0.97 -6.10 9.21
N ASP A 143 1.71 -6.67 10.16
CA ASP A 143 2.96 -6.14 10.68
C ASP A 143 4.00 -5.98 9.57
N MET A 144 4.83 -4.94 9.69
CA MET A 144 5.96 -4.71 8.79
C MET A 144 7.23 -4.34 9.55
N GLU A 145 8.38 -4.66 8.95
CA GLU A 145 9.70 -4.27 9.45
C GLU A 145 10.61 -3.90 8.27
N VAL A 146 11.51 -2.94 8.48
CA VAL A 146 12.48 -2.52 7.46
C VAL A 146 13.88 -2.96 7.89
N GLY A 147 14.51 -3.78 7.06
CA GLY A 147 15.86 -4.26 7.26
C GLY A 147 16.84 -3.73 6.21
N LYS A 148 18.11 -4.11 6.39
CA LYS A 148 19.19 -3.84 5.43
C LYS A 148 19.95 -5.12 5.11
N LEU A 149 20.05 -5.45 3.83
CA LEU A 149 20.81 -6.58 3.34
C LEU A 149 22.33 -6.27 3.36
N ARG A 150 23.16 -7.31 3.29
CA ARG A 150 24.64 -7.17 3.28
C ARG A 150 25.15 -6.30 2.13
N ASN A 151 24.45 -6.30 0.99
CA ASN A 151 24.78 -5.46 -0.16
C ASN A 151 24.34 -4.00 -0.02
N GLY A 152 23.75 -3.62 1.13
CA GLY A 152 23.31 -2.27 1.42
C GLY A 152 21.89 -1.95 0.99
N ASN A 153 21.20 -2.86 0.29
CA ASN A 153 19.82 -2.66 -0.13
C ASN A 153 18.88 -2.71 1.09
N GLU A 154 17.87 -1.86 1.06
CA GLU A 154 16.75 -1.92 1.98
C GLU A 154 15.82 -3.07 1.61
N VAL A 155 15.25 -3.73 2.61
CA VAL A 155 14.27 -4.79 2.45
C VAL A 155 13.10 -4.52 3.37
N ILE A 156 11.89 -4.73 2.88
CA ILE A 156 10.66 -4.67 3.66
C ILE A 156 10.24 -6.10 3.93
N TYR A 157 10.10 -6.45 5.20
CA TYR A 157 9.45 -7.67 5.65
C TYR A 157 8.04 -7.32 6.08
N PHE A 158 7.08 -8.19 5.79
CA PHE A 158 5.72 -8.05 6.29
C PHE A 158 5.10 -9.42 6.50
N THR A 159 4.08 -9.50 7.35
CA THR A 159 3.26 -10.69 7.52
C THR A 159 2.06 -10.63 6.59
N ALA A 160 1.69 -11.76 5.98
CA ALA A 160 0.44 -11.91 5.25
C ALA A 160 -0.32 -13.08 5.89
N THR A 161 -1.35 -12.79 6.67
CA THR A 161 -1.91 -13.76 7.64
C THR A 161 -3.06 -14.59 7.11
N SER A 162 -3.44 -14.40 5.85
CA SER A 162 -4.48 -15.21 5.23
C SER A 162 -4.18 -15.61 3.78
N GLU A 163 -2.93 -15.53 3.33
CA GLU A 163 -2.44 -16.22 2.12
C GLU A 163 -2.60 -17.74 2.34
N ASN A 164 -3.82 -18.25 2.24
CA ASN A 164 -4.13 -19.65 2.48
C ASN A 164 -3.46 -20.46 1.37
N ILE A 165 -2.43 -21.22 1.74
CA ILE A 165 -2.08 -22.45 1.04
C ILE A 165 -3.15 -23.46 1.44
N ILE A 166 -3.99 -23.89 0.49
CA ILE A 166 -4.70 -25.17 0.63
C ILE A 166 -3.69 -26.27 0.31
#